data_AF-A0A6N9P3S9-F1
#
_entry.id   AF-A0A6N9P3S9-F1
#
_cell.length_a   1.000
_cell.length_b   1.000
_cell.length_c   1.000
_cell.angle_alpha   90.00
_cell.angle_beta   90.00
_cell.angle_gamma   90.00
#
_symmetry.space_group_name_H-M   'P 1'
#
loop_
_entity.id
_entity.type
_entity.pdbx_description
1 polymer ?
#
loop_
_entity_poly.entity_id
_entity_poly.type
_entity_poly.pdbx_seq_one_letter_code
_entity_poly.pdbx_strand_id
1 'polypeptide(L)'
;MLSVKKEYGRTEIEKLLEKHTRKLGIPAEELARKVQGDLSLQELLCSLVEDAITTAREQESAELRRRQREGMTRAQEQGVTLGRPSKRSDKRFEKIRGMYERREISAEEAAKRLHVSISTFYRWLRQSRKADQSPEAPGGQG
;
A
#
# COMPACT_ATOMS: atom_id res chain seq x y z
N MET A 1 6.39 4.59 -16.74
CA MET A 1 6.40 4.82 -15.28
C MET A 1 7.78 5.36 -14.95
N LEU A 2 7.94 6.69 -14.85
CA LEU A 2 9.27 7.26 -14.63
C LEU A 2 9.67 7.01 -13.17
N SER A 3 10.64 6.11 -12.99
CA SER A 3 11.39 5.99 -11.75
C SER A 3 12.31 7.21 -11.65
N VAL A 4 11.79 8.33 -11.16
CA VAL A 4 12.64 9.47 -10.79
C VAL A 4 13.23 9.18 -9.41
N LYS A 5 14.13 8.19 -9.38
CA LYS A 5 14.97 7.87 -8.23
C LYS A 5 16.22 8.75 -8.17
N LYS A 6 16.17 9.95 -8.76
CA LYS A 6 17.17 10.98 -8.53
C LYS A 6 16.61 11.89 -7.45
N GLU A 7 17.03 11.64 -6.22
CA GLU A 7 16.94 12.64 -5.18
C GLU A 7 17.89 13.75 -5.60
N TYR A 8 17.34 14.88 -6.05
CA TYR A 8 18.11 16.09 -6.22
C TYR A 8 18.32 16.66 -4.82
N GLY A 9 19.51 16.42 -4.25
CA GLY A 9 19.91 17.06 -3.02
C GLY A 9 20.32 18.51 -3.26
N ARG A 10 20.53 19.24 -2.16
CA ARG A 10 20.99 20.62 -2.16
C ARG A 10 22.20 20.81 -3.09
N THR A 11 23.18 19.93 -2.96
CA THR A 11 24.43 19.99 -3.74
C THR A 11 24.20 19.81 -5.24
N GLU A 12 23.25 18.96 -5.65
CA GLU A 12 22.88 18.82 -7.06
C GLU A 12 22.20 20.08 -7.60
N ILE A 13 21.31 20.68 -6.80
CA ILE A 13 20.62 21.93 -7.16
C ILE A 13 21.63 23.06 -7.31
N GLU A 14 22.55 23.22 -6.36
CA GLU A 14 23.62 24.22 -6.40
C GLU A 14 24.52 24.03 -7.63
N LYS A 15 24.98 22.80 -7.90
CA LYS A 15 25.76 22.50 -9.11
C LYS A 15 25.00 22.81 -10.40
N LEU A 16 23.70 22.53 -10.45
CA LEU A 16 22.87 22.83 -11.61
C LEU A 16 22.68 24.34 -11.80
N LEU A 17 22.52 25.07 -10.70
CA LEU A 17 22.41 26.52 -10.67
C LEU A 17 23.71 27.16 -11.16
N GLU A 18 24.86 26.79 -10.61
CA GLU A 18 26.19 27.26 -11.04
C GLU A 18 26.48 26.96 -12.51
N LYS A 19 26.11 25.76 -12.97
CA LYS A 19 26.26 25.38 -14.38
C LYS A 19 25.42 26.27 -15.29
N HIS A 20 24.18 26.58 -14.89
CA HIS A 20 23.29 27.44 -15.67
C HIS A 20 23.74 28.89 -15.67
N THR A 21 24.12 29.45 -14.52
CA THR A 21 24.60 30.84 -14.44
C THR A 21 25.86 31.03 -15.27
N ARG A 22 26.83 30.11 -15.19
CA ARG A 22 28.02 30.11 -16.05
C ARG A 22 27.66 30.10 -17.53
N LYS A 23 26.71 29.26 -17.94
CA LYS A 23 26.26 29.18 -19.34
C LYS A 23 25.63 30.49 -19.82
N LEU A 24 24.95 31.21 -18.93
CA LEU A 24 24.30 32.50 -19.21
C LEU A 24 25.25 33.70 -19.05
N GLY A 25 26.51 33.48 -18.66
CA GLY A 25 27.46 34.57 -18.40
C GLY A 25 27.15 35.36 -17.13
N ILE A 26 26.32 34.82 -16.24
CA ILE A 26 25.99 35.44 -14.96
C ILE A 26 27.13 35.11 -13.97
N PRO A 27 27.83 36.11 -13.42
CA PRO A 27 28.93 35.87 -12.50
C PRO A 27 28.41 35.32 -11.16
N ALA A 28 29.22 34.51 -10.48
CA ALA A 28 28.82 33.85 -9.24
C ALA A 28 28.54 34.84 -8.09
N GLU A 29 29.11 36.04 -8.14
CA GLU A 29 28.84 37.12 -7.19
C GLU A 29 27.38 37.59 -7.18
N GLU A 30 26.68 37.51 -8.32
CA GLU A 30 25.24 37.81 -8.39
C GLU A 30 24.40 36.81 -7.59
N LEU A 31 24.85 35.56 -7.50
CA LEU A 31 24.21 34.54 -6.66
C LEU A 31 24.45 34.80 -5.17
N ALA A 32 25.62 35.33 -4.81
CA ALA A 32 25.95 35.70 -3.43
C ALA A 32 25.26 36.99 -2.97
N ARG A 33 24.70 37.78 -3.90
CA ARG A 33 24.00 39.04 -3.61
C ARG A 33 22.91 38.83 -2.57
N LYS A 34 22.91 39.66 -1.54
CA LYS A 34 21.89 39.66 -0.50
C LYS A 34 20.59 40.24 -1.03
N VAL A 35 19.50 39.49 -0.88
CA VAL A 35 18.16 39.87 -1.29
C VAL A 35 17.39 40.47 -0.12
N GLN A 36 17.51 39.87 1.07
CA GLN A 36 16.85 40.36 2.28
C GLN A 36 17.62 39.90 3.53
N GLY A 37 18.14 40.86 4.31
CA GLY A 37 19.00 40.55 5.45
C GLY A 37 20.19 39.68 5.03
N ASP A 38 20.38 38.57 5.72
CA ASP A 38 21.45 37.62 5.40
C ASP A 38 21.10 36.61 4.29
N LEU A 39 19.87 36.63 3.76
CA LEU A 39 19.45 35.72 2.68
C LEU A 39 20.04 36.15 1.33
N SER A 40 20.83 35.26 0.72
CA SER A 40 21.37 35.41 -0.62
C SER A 40 20.39 34.97 -1.72
N LEU A 41 20.62 35.46 -2.94
CA LEU A 41 19.86 35.03 -4.11
C LEU A 41 20.00 33.51 -4.35
N GLN A 42 21.19 32.96 -4.13
CA GLN A 42 21.43 31.52 -4.20
C GLN A 42 20.53 30.75 -3.22
N GLU A 43 20.49 31.18 -1.96
CA GLU A 43 19.72 30.49 -0.93
C GLU A 43 18.22 30.48 -1.27
N LEU A 44 17.70 31.61 -1.74
CA LEU A 44 16.31 31.75 -2.17
C LEU A 44 15.98 30.87 -3.38
N LEU A 45 16.85 30.86 -4.40
CA LEU A 45 16.62 30.05 -5.60
C LEU A 45 16.65 28.56 -5.27
N CYS A 46 17.62 28.13 -4.47
CA CYS A 46 17.72 26.73 -4.08
C CYS A 46 16.53 26.31 -3.20
N SER A 47 16.09 27.14 -2.24
CA SER A 47 14.92 26.81 -1.41
C SER A 47 13.63 26.71 -2.24
N LEU A 48 13.45 27.62 -3.21
CA LEU A 48 12.27 27.56 -4.09
C LEU A 48 12.25 26.29 -4.94
N VAL A 49 13.42 25.84 -5.43
CA VAL A 49 13.53 24.60 -6.19
C VAL A 49 13.27 23.38 -5.29
N GLU A 50 13.75 23.39 -4.05
CA GLU A 50 13.45 22.35 -3.05
C GLU A 50 11.94 22.24 -2.78
N ASP A 51 11.27 23.37 -2.59
CA ASP A 51 9.81 23.44 -2.39
C ASP A 51 9.05 22.91 -3.62
N ALA A 52 9.49 23.29 -4.82
CA ALA A 52 8.89 22.81 -6.07
C ALA A 52 9.05 21.29 -6.23
N ILE A 53 10.23 20.73 -5.93
CA ILE A 53 10.48 19.29 -5.95
C ILE A 53 9.57 18.58 -4.93
N THR A 54 9.47 19.11 -3.72
CA THR A 54 8.61 18.55 -2.66
C THR A 54 7.16 18.53 -3.11
N THR A 55 6.66 19.66 -3.63
CA THR A 55 5.29 19.79 -4.14
C THR A 55 5.01 18.80 -5.26
N ALA A 56 5.95 18.64 -6.21
CA ALA A 56 5.80 17.67 -7.30
C ALA A 56 5.72 16.23 -6.78
N ARG A 57 6.55 15.87 -5.80
CA ARG A 57 6.53 14.53 -5.17
C ARG A 57 5.22 14.26 -4.44
N GLU A 58 4.67 15.26 -3.76
CA GLU A 58 3.37 15.15 -3.10
C GLU A 58 2.22 14.93 -4.09
N GLN A 59 2.23 15.68 -5.20
CA GLN A 59 1.25 15.54 -6.28
C GLN A 59 1.31 14.15 -6.93
N GLU A 60 2.51 13.67 -7.28
CA GLU A 60 2.68 12.32 -7.83
C GLU A 60 2.19 11.24 -6.85
N SER A 61 2.49 11.40 -5.56
CA SER A 61 2.03 10.47 -4.52
C SER A 61 0.50 10.48 -4.38
N ALA A 62 -0.12 11.64 -4.43
CA ALA A 62 -1.58 11.78 -4.42
C ALA A 62 -2.22 11.14 -5.65
N GLU A 63 -1.63 11.35 -6.83
CA GLU A 63 -2.13 10.76 -8.08
C GLU A 63 -2.00 9.23 -8.08
N LEU A 64 -0.85 8.69 -7.64
CA LEU A 64 -0.64 7.24 -7.52
C LEU A 64 -1.66 6.61 -6.58
N ARG A 65 -1.90 7.22 -5.40
CA ARG A 65 -2.93 6.76 -4.45
C ARG A 65 -4.33 6.79 -5.06
N ARG A 66 -4.66 7.85 -5.81
CA ARG A 66 -5.95 7.96 -6.52
C ARG A 66 -6.11 6.81 -7.53
N ARG A 67 -5.12 6.60 -8.39
CA ARG A 67 -5.13 5.53 -9.40
C ARG A 67 -5.19 4.14 -8.77
N GLN A 68 -4.47 3.92 -7.67
CA GLN A 68 -4.54 2.66 -6.93
C GLN A 68 -5.93 2.40 -6.37
N ARG A 69 -6.59 3.42 -5.82
CA ARG A 69 -7.98 3.33 -5.34
C ARG A 69 -8.93 2.98 -6.48
N GLU A 70 -8.85 3.69 -7.61
CA GLU A 70 -9.66 3.41 -8.80
C GLU A 70 -9.44 1.98 -9.32
N GLY A 71 -8.19 1.52 -9.35
CA GLY A 71 -7.85 0.15 -9.72
C GLY A 71 -8.45 -0.90 -8.78
N MET A 72 -8.39 -0.64 -7.46
CA MET A 72 -9.02 -1.52 -6.46
C MET A 72 -10.53 -1.56 -6.60
N THR A 73 -11.19 -0.42 -6.82
CA THR A 73 -12.64 -0.36 -7.03
C THR A 73 -13.04 -1.14 -8.27
N ARG A 74 -12.35 -0.97 -9.41
CA ARG A 74 -12.61 -1.75 -10.63
C ARG A 74 -12.39 -3.24 -10.42
N ALA A 75 -11.34 -3.63 -9.69
CA ALA A 75 -11.09 -5.03 -9.37
C ALA A 75 -12.20 -5.63 -8.49
N GLN A 76 -12.69 -4.87 -7.50
CA GLN A 76 -13.82 -5.28 -6.66
C GLN A 76 -15.12 -5.42 -7.48
N GLU A 77 -15.42 -4.48 -8.38
CA GLU A 77 -16.57 -4.56 -9.30
C GLU A 77 -16.50 -5.79 -10.22
N GLN A 78 -15.29 -6.18 -10.62
CA GLN A 78 -15.03 -7.40 -11.41
C GLN A 78 -14.99 -8.68 -10.55
N GLY A 79 -15.31 -8.61 -9.26
CA GLY A 79 -15.37 -9.76 -8.36
C GLY A 79 -14.02 -10.25 -7.82
N VAL A 80 -12.94 -9.50 -8.04
CA VAL A 80 -11.61 -9.85 -7.51
C VAL A 80 -11.62 -9.66 -5.99
N THR A 81 -11.42 -10.77 -5.25
CA THR A 81 -11.32 -10.72 -3.79
C THR A 81 -9.96 -10.15 -3.38
N LEU A 82 -9.96 -8.95 -2.79
CA LEU A 82 -8.75 -8.34 -2.25
C LEU A 82 -8.33 -9.02 -0.94
N GLY A 83 -7.02 -9.25 -0.77
CA GLY A 83 -6.42 -9.77 0.46
C GLY A 83 -5.82 -11.18 0.32
N ARG A 84 -5.26 -11.70 1.41
CA ARG A 84 -4.66 -13.05 1.44
C ARG A 84 -5.79 -14.08 1.28
N PRO A 85 -5.70 -15.01 0.31
CA PRO A 85 -6.64 -16.11 0.23
C PRO A 85 -6.67 -16.87 1.56
N SER A 86 -7.84 -16.93 2.20
CA SER A 86 -8.04 -17.82 3.34
C SER A 86 -8.06 -19.26 2.82
N LYS A 87 -6.89 -19.85 2.52
CA LYS A 87 -6.80 -21.26 2.19
C LYS A 87 -7.06 -22.08 3.46
N ARG A 88 -8.32 -22.46 3.65
CA ARG A 88 -8.69 -23.61 4.47
C ARG A 88 -8.11 -24.85 3.77
N SER A 89 -7.44 -25.73 4.51
CA SER A 89 -7.26 -27.11 4.04
C SER A 89 -8.55 -27.85 4.41
N ASP A 90 -9.50 -27.88 3.49
CA ASP A 90 -10.89 -28.32 3.75
C ASP A 90 -10.93 -29.69 4.44
N LYS A 91 -10.11 -30.63 3.98
CA LYS A 91 -10.06 -31.99 4.56
C LYS A 91 -9.58 -32.03 6.02
N ARG A 92 -8.54 -31.27 6.38
CA ARG A 92 -8.00 -31.26 7.75
C ARG A 92 -8.93 -30.53 8.71
N PHE A 93 -9.55 -29.44 8.24
CA PHE A 93 -10.52 -28.69 9.01
C PHE A 93 -11.78 -29.51 9.32
N GLU A 94 -12.40 -30.14 8.32
CA GLU A 94 -13.64 -30.93 8.55
C GLU A 94 -13.41 -32.09 9.54
N LYS A 95 -12.26 -32.77 9.45
CA LYS A 95 -11.91 -33.84 10.42
C LYS A 95 -11.84 -33.31 11.86
N ILE A 96 -11.16 -32.20 12.06
CA ILE A 96 -10.95 -31.59 13.38
C ILE A 96 -12.24 -30.94 13.90
N ARG A 97 -13.03 -30.33 13.01
CA ARG A 97 -14.37 -29.83 13.30
C ARG A 97 -15.26 -30.95 13.83
N GLY A 98 -15.30 -32.10 13.16
CA GLY A 98 -16.11 -33.24 13.61
C GLY A 98 -15.72 -33.73 15.01
N MET A 99 -14.42 -33.79 15.32
CA MET A 99 -13.93 -34.13 16.68
C MET A 99 -14.39 -33.09 17.72
N TYR A 100 -14.31 -31.80 17.37
CA TYR A 100 -14.77 -30.71 18.24
C TYR A 100 -16.29 -30.75 18.46
N GLU A 101 -17.09 -30.98 17.41
CA GLU A 101 -18.55 -31.04 17.51
C GLU A 101 -19.03 -32.25 18.32
N ARG A 102 -18.31 -33.38 18.25
CA ARG A 102 -18.50 -34.55 19.14
C ARG A 102 -17.96 -34.35 20.56
N ARG A 103 -17.43 -33.16 20.88
CA ARG A 103 -16.81 -32.82 22.18
C ARG A 103 -15.61 -33.70 22.56
N GLU A 104 -14.94 -34.32 21.58
CA GLU A 104 -13.75 -35.15 21.80
C GLU A 104 -12.50 -34.30 22.06
N ILE A 105 -12.49 -33.06 21.57
CA ILE A 105 -11.40 -32.10 21.74
C ILE A 105 -11.95 -30.70 22.05
N SER A 106 -11.19 -29.89 22.79
CA SER A 106 -11.53 -28.50 23.04
C SER A 106 -11.28 -27.61 21.81
N ALA A 107 -11.82 -26.39 21.82
CA ALA A 107 -11.54 -25.40 20.77
C ALA A 107 -10.04 -25.03 20.71
N GLU A 108 -9.36 -25.02 21.86
CA GLU A 108 -7.92 -24.79 21.96
C GLU A 108 -7.12 -25.92 21.32
N GLU A 109 -7.50 -27.16 21.60
CA GLU A 109 -6.85 -28.36 21.04
C GLU A 109 -7.11 -28.46 19.52
N ALA A 110 -8.31 -28.13 19.07
CA ALA A 110 -8.65 -28.04 17.66
C ALA A 110 -7.80 -26.97 16.93
N ALA A 111 -7.65 -25.79 17.53
CA ALA A 111 -6.83 -24.71 16.98
C ALA A 111 -5.34 -25.09 16.91
N LYS A 112 -4.81 -25.72 17.96
CA LYS A 112 -3.44 -26.27 17.99
C LYS A 112 -3.22 -27.29 16.87
N ARG A 113 -4.13 -28.26 16.72
CA ARG A 113 -4.07 -29.29 15.66
C ARG A 113 -4.21 -28.73 14.26
N LEU A 114 -4.76 -27.53 14.09
CA LEU A 114 -4.87 -26.82 12.82
C LEU A 114 -3.72 -25.83 12.58
N HIS A 115 -2.85 -25.61 13.57
CA HIS A 115 -1.82 -24.56 13.56
C HIS A 115 -2.40 -23.16 13.28
N VAL A 116 -3.52 -22.84 13.91
CA VAL A 116 -4.17 -21.52 13.79
C VAL A 116 -4.47 -20.95 15.17
N SER A 117 -4.71 -19.64 15.24
CA SER A 117 -5.23 -19.02 16.46
C SER A 117 -6.63 -19.54 16.79
N ILE A 118 -7.00 -19.56 18.07
CA ILE A 118 -8.35 -19.92 18.50
C ILE A 118 -9.42 -19.03 17.86
N SER A 119 -9.10 -17.75 17.65
CA SER A 119 -9.97 -16.79 16.94
C SER A 119 -10.19 -17.17 15.47
N THR A 120 -9.15 -17.68 14.79
CA THR A 120 -9.25 -18.18 13.42
C THR A 120 -10.12 -19.45 13.37
N PHE A 121 -9.95 -20.35 14.34
CA PHE A 121 -10.77 -21.56 14.46
C PHE A 121 -12.27 -21.23 14.64
N TYR A 122 -12.62 -20.34 15.57
CA TYR A 122 -14.01 -19.90 15.74
C TYR A 122 -14.58 -19.21 14.51
N ARG A 123 -13.77 -18.39 13.81
CA ARG A 123 -14.18 -17.76 12.55
C ARG A 123 -14.50 -18.80 11.48
N TRP A 124 -13.65 -19.82 11.33
CA TRP A 124 -13.89 -20.91 10.39
C TRP A 124 -15.13 -21.74 10.75
N LEU A 125 -15.37 -22.00 12.04
CA LEU A 125 -16.57 -22.72 12.51
C LEU A 125 -17.87 -21.96 12.21
N ARG A 126 -17.86 -20.63 12.39
CA ARG A 126 -19.01 -19.77 12.03
C ARG A 126 -19.26 -19.77 10.52
N GLN A 127 -18.20 -19.72 9.71
CA GLN A 127 -18.31 -19.76 8.25
C GLN A 127 -18.83 -21.10 7.74
N SER A 128 -18.38 -22.24 8.29
CA SER A 128 -18.90 -23.55 7.88
C SER A 128 -20.36 -23.73 8.26
N ARG A 129 -20.77 -23.33 9.47
CA ARG A 129 -22.19 -23.41 9.87
C ARG A 129 -23.11 -22.58 8.97
N LYS A 130 -22.63 -21.43 8.49
CA LYS A 130 -23.37 -20.60 7.53
C LYS A 130 -23.47 -21.29 6.15
N ALA A 131 -22.42 -21.99 5.72
CA ALA A 131 -22.44 -22.78 4.49
C ALA A 131 -23.37 -24.00 4.60
N ASP A 132 -23.39 -24.68 5.74
CA ASP A 132 -24.26 -25.83 6.00
C ASP A 132 -25.75 -25.45 6.12
N GLN A 133 -26.05 -24.20 6.53
CA GLN A 133 -27.41 -23.65 6.67
C GLN A 133 -28.00 -23.11 5.36
N SER A 134 -27.27 -23.21 4.24
CA SER A 134 -27.85 -23.08 2.90
C SER A 134 -27.90 -24.43 2.18
N PRO A 135 -28.74 -25.39 2.62
CA PRO A 135 -29.21 -26.44 1.74
C PRO A 135 -30.44 -25.93 0.97
N GLU A 136 -30.56 -26.36 -0.29
CA GLU A 136 -31.72 -26.21 -1.20
C GLU A 136 -31.78 -24.99 -2.15
N ALA A 137 -31.48 -25.25 -3.42
CA ALA A 137 -32.58 -25.34 -4.39
C ALA A 137 -32.72 -26.82 -4.81
N PRO A 138 -33.91 -27.44 -4.71
CA PRO A 138 -34.16 -28.77 -5.23
C PRO A 138 -34.59 -28.70 -6.71
N GLY A 139 -34.18 -29.70 -7.49
CA GLY A 139 -34.95 -30.30 -8.60
C GLY A 139 -35.45 -29.43 -9.75
N GLY A 140 -34.80 -29.57 -10.91
CA GLY A 140 -35.41 -29.35 -12.22
C GLY A 140 -34.91 -30.40 -13.21
N GLN A 141 -35.48 -31.61 -13.15
CA GLN A 141 -35.55 -32.49 -14.32
C GLN A 141 -36.69 -31.98 -15.22
N GLY A 142 -36.44 -31.95 -16.52
CA GLY A 142 -37.39 -31.60 -17.57
C GLY A 142 -36.68 -31.52 -18.90
#